data_AF-A0A859QDN4-F1
#
_entry.id   AF-A0A859QDN4-F1
#
_cell.length_a   1.000
_cell.length_b   1.000
_cell.length_c   1.000
_cell.angle_alpha   90.00
_cell.angle_beta   90.00
_cell.angle_gamma   90.00
#
_symmetry.space_group_name_H-M   'P 1'
#
loop_
_entity.id
_entity.type
_entity.pdbx_description
1 polymer ?
#
loop_
_entity_poly.entity_id
_entity_poly.type
_entity_poly.pdbx_seq_one_letter_code
_entity_poly.pdbx_strand_id
1 'polypeptide(L)'
;MDSRRVNDVKRFYSAVDRLQHCLRGARMLGSCNGRLGWPRRGVYFFMEDGEDRSDSGSGPRIVRVGTHALKPSSGTKLWTRLSQHRGQMQSGGGNHRGSIFRLIVGTALMARDGYACSTWDVGNSASAEVRMGEIALEREVSRLIGSMPLVWLGVDDEPGAKSLRGYIERNAIALLSNYGKQPIDAPSAGWLGRHCDRAKVRMSGLWNSNHVDEVYDPKFLDCLDEHVLAMEEAT
;
A
#
# COMPACT_ATOMS: atom_id res chain seq x y z
N MET A 1 -22.72 9.19 10.82
CA MET A 1 -21.72 8.15 10.50
C MET A 1 -22.45 6.84 10.22
N ASP A 2 -22.06 6.12 9.17
CA ASP A 2 -22.50 4.74 8.97
C ASP A 2 -21.89 3.88 10.09
N SER A 3 -22.70 3.57 11.11
CA SER A 3 -22.25 2.86 12.31
C SER A 3 -21.69 1.48 12.00
N ARG A 4 -22.17 0.84 10.92
CA ARG A 4 -21.67 -0.47 10.49
C ARG A 4 -20.25 -0.37 9.94
N ARG A 5 -20.01 0.57 9.02
CA ARG A 5 -18.67 0.76 8.44
C ARG A 5 -17.64 1.13 9.50
N VAL A 6 -17.98 1.98 10.47
CA VAL A 6 -17.06 2.33 11.58
C VAL A 6 -16.68 1.09 12.39
N ASN A 7 -17.65 0.21 12.70
CA ASN A 7 -17.38 -1.03 13.43
C ASN A 7 -16.52 -2.02 12.61
N ASP A 8 -16.78 -2.12 11.31
CA ASP A 8 -15.99 -2.95 10.40
C ASP A 8 -14.53 -2.44 10.28
N VAL A 9 -14.33 -1.11 10.22
CA VAL A 9 -12.99 -0.49 10.25
C VAL A 9 -12.29 -0.77 11.59
N LYS A 10 -13.00 -0.68 12.73
CA LYS A 10 -12.45 -1.04 14.04
C LYS A 10 -12.01 -2.51 14.09
N ARG A 11 -12.82 -3.42 13.57
CA ARG A 11 -12.48 -4.85 13.47
C ARG A 11 -11.27 -5.08 12.57
N PHE A 12 -11.20 -4.42 11.42
CA PHE A 12 -10.04 -4.47 10.54
C PHE A 12 -8.75 -4.03 11.26
N TYR A 13 -8.77 -2.91 11.97
CA TYR A 13 -7.59 -2.44 12.70
C TYR A 13 -7.22 -3.35 13.87
N SER A 14 -8.20 -3.96 14.56
CA SER A 14 -7.91 -5.00 15.55
C SER A 14 -7.13 -6.17 14.95
N ALA A 15 -7.43 -6.59 13.71
CA ALA A 15 -6.67 -7.62 13.01
C ALA A 15 -5.25 -7.14 12.62
N VAL A 16 -5.12 -5.87 12.21
CA VAL A 16 -3.81 -5.25 11.90
C VAL A 16 -2.93 -5.12 13.15
N ASP A 17 -3.49 -4.79 14.30
CA ASP A 17 -2.76 -4.69 15.56
C ASP A 17 -2.21 -6.06 15.99
N ARG A 18 -2.99 -7.11 15.81
CA ARG A 18 -2.57 -8.50 15.98
C ARG A 18 -1.43 -8.88 15.04
N LEU A 19 -1.52 -8.53 13.75
CA LEU A 19 -0.41 -8.70 12.80
C LEU A 19 0.86 -7.97 13.26
N GLN A 20 0.74 -6.75 13.78
CA GLN A 20 1.88 -6.03 14.33
C GLN A 20 2.53 -6.79 15.49
N HIS A 21 1.73 -7.40 16.37
CA HIS A 21 2.26 -8.20 17.47
C HIS A 21 3.02 -9.43 16.95
N CYS A 22 2.46 -10.19 16.00
CA CYS A 22 3.14 -11.35 15.38
C CYS A 22 4.47 -10.95 14.71
N LEU A 23 4.49 -9.79 14.06
CA LEU A 23 5.66 -9.29 13.32
C LEU A 23 6.70 -8.60 14.21
N ARG A 24 6.40 -8.43 15.51
CA ARG A 24 7.17 -7.65 16.48
C ARG A 24 7.32 -6.18 16.06
N GLY A 25 6.21 -5.62 15.59
CA GLY A 25 6.08 -4.26 15.09
C GLY A 25 6.07 -4.15 13.57
N ALA A 26 5.62 -3.00 13.07
CA ALA A 26 5.75 -2.64 11.67
C ALA A 26 7.22 -2.43 11.28
N ARG A 27 7.57 -2.69 10.02
CA ARG A 27 8.94 -2.50 9.51
C ARG A 27 9.00 -1.37 8.51
N MET A 28 10.00 -0.52 8.63
CA MET A 28 10.27 0.48 7.58
C MET A 28 10.77 -0.21 6.31
N LEU A 29 10.12 0.04 5.17
CA LEU A 29 10.47 -0.66 3.93
C LEU A 29 11.93 -0.41 3.51
N GLY A 30 12.48 0.78 3.77
CA GLY A 30 13.86 1.14 3.46
C GLY A 30 14.88 0.26 4.19
N SER A 31 14.53 -0.22 5.38
CA SER A 31 15.38 -1.10 6.21
C SER A 31 15.18 -2.60 5.92
N CYS A 32 14.15 -2.95 5.15
CA CYS A 32 13.85 -4.32 4.77
C CYS A 32 14.80 -4.83 3.69
N ASN A 33 15.09 -6.13 3.67
CA ASN A 33 15.84 -6.80 2.59
C ASN A 33 15.35 -8.24 2.37
N GLY A 34 15.83 -8.90 1.31
CA GLY A 34 15.37 -10.22 0.90
C GLY A 34 15.82 -11.39 1.78
N ARG A 35 16.67 -11.15 2.78
CA ARG A 35 17.11 -12.17 3.75
C ARG A 35 16.16 -12.27 4.95
N LEU A 36 15.20 -11.35 5.07
CA LEU A 36 14.14 -11.46 6.08
C LEU A 36 13.18 -12.61 5.71
N GLY A 37 12.51 -13.18 6.73
CA GLY A 37 11.52 -14.24 6.59
C GLY A 37 10.21 -13.78 5.95
N TRP A 38 10.25 -13.40 4.67
CA TRP A 38 9.07 -13.01 3.92
C TRP A 38 8.22 -14.23 3.58
N PRO A 39 6.88 -14.16 3.72
CA PRO A 39 6.02 -15.18 3.15
C PRO A 39 6.18 -15.16 1.61
N ARG A 40 6.00 -16.32 0.98
CA ARG A 40 6.08 -16.44 -0.48
C ARG A 40 5.08 -15.51 -1.16
N ARG A 41 3.88 -15.44 -0.60
CA ARG A 41 2.71 -14.70 -1.09
C ARG A 41 1.98 -14.07 0.10
N GLY A 42 1.37 -12.90 -0.10
CA GLY A 42 0.67 -12.21 0.97
C GLY A 42 0.03 -10.90 0.54
N VAL A 43 -0.66 -10.25 1.48
CA VAL A 43 -1.16 -8.88 1.38
C VAL A 43 -0.30 -7.98 2.25
N TYR A 44 0.01 -6.78 1.77
CA TYR A 44 0.78 -5.79 2.51
C TYR A 44 -0.04 -4.53 2.79
N PHE A 45 0.24 -3.90 3.94
CA PHE A 45 -0.43 -2.69 4.41
C PHE A 45 0.63 -1.67 4.82
N PHE A 46 0.65 -0.53 4.13
CA PHE A 46 1.54 0.58 4.47
C PHE A 46 0.82 1.60 5.34
N MET A 47 1.57 2.17 6.27
CA MET A 47 1.26 3.36 7.05
C MET A 47 2.19 4.49 6.63
N GLU A 48 1.90 5.71 7.05
CA GLU A 48 2.73 6.89 6.78
C GLU A 48 2.82 7.72 8.07
N ASP A 49 3.99 8.30 8.33
CA ASP A 49 4.20 9.13 9.51
C ASP A 49 3.30 10.38 9.46
N GLY A 50 2.68 10.73 10.59
CA GLY A 50 1.69 11.81 10.68
C GLY A 50 0.29 11.46 10.15
N GLU A 51 0.07 10.24 9.66
CA GLU A 51 -1.25 9.75 9.24
C GLU A 51 -1.84 8.82 10.30
N ASP A 52 -2.52 9.41 11.27
CA ASP A 52 -3.16 8.71 12.39
C ASP A 52 -4.68 8.55 12.22
N ARG A 53 -5.24 7.57 12.92
CA ARG A 53 -6.69 7.36 13.03
C ARG A 53 -7.31 8.39 13.96
N SER A 54 -8.49 8.88 13.59
CA SER A 54 -9.23 9.92 14.32
C SER A 54 -10.60 9.47 14.80
N ASP A 55 -11.22 8.51 14.08
CA ASP A 55 -12.62 8.11 14.29
C ASP A 55 -12.72 6.65 14.72
N SER A 56 -11.86 5.78 14.15
CA SER A 56 -11.90 4.34 14.42
C SER A 56 -11.03 3.89 15.59
N GLY A 57 -10.25 4.78 16.20
CA GLY A 57 -9.35 4.47 17.32
C GLY A 57 -8.08 5.33 17.28
N SER A 58 -7.00 4.82 17.86
CA SER A 58 -5.69 5.50 17.92
C SER A 58 -4.61 4.78 17.10
N GLY A 59 -3.51 5.47 16.83
CA GLY A 59 -2.37 4.94 16.09
C GLY A 59 -2.48 5.12 14.58
N PRO A 60 -1.51 4.60 13.81
CA PRO A 60 -1.35 4.93 12.40
C PRO A 60 -2.47 4.33 11.55
N ARG A 61 -2.95 5.11 10.57
CA ARG A 61 -3.92 4.63 9.57
C ARG A 61 -3.20 3.94 8.42
N ILE A 62 -3.87 2.96 7.81
CA ILE A 62 -3.39 2.38 6.55
C ILE A 62 -3.58 3.39 5.42
N VAL A 63 -2.48 3.70 4.72
CA VAL A 63 -2.48 4.60 3.55
C VAL A 63 -2.40 3.84 2.23
N ARG A 64 -2.02 2.57 2.24
CA ARG A 64 -1.99 1.72 1.04
C ARG A 64 -2.16 0.26 1.40
N VAL A 65 -2.98 -0.43 0.61
CA VAL A 65 -3.06 -1.89 0.62
C VAL A 65 -2.56 -2.41 -0.72
N GLY A 66 -1.89 -3.55 -0.73
CA GLY A 66 -1.65 -4.21 -1.99
C GLY A 66 -1.31 -5.69 -1.90
N THR A 67 -1.36 -6.34 -3.06
CA THR A 67 -0.88 -7.71 -3.25
C THR A 67 -0.03 -7.84 -4.53
N HIS A 68 0.24 -9.08 -4.96
CA HIS A 68 1.00 -9.41 -6.15
C HIS A 68 0.59 -10.76 -6.74
N ALA A 69 0.97 -10.99 -8.00
CA ALA A 69 0.82 -12.27 -8.68
C ALA A 69 -0.62 -12.80 -8.71
N LEU A 70 -1.59 -11.97 -9.13
CA LEU A 70 -3.00 -12.39 -9.28
C LEU A 70 -3.32 -13.01 -10.65
N LYS A 71 -2.42 -12.89 -11.62
CA LYS A 71 -2.55 -13.57 -12.92
C LYS A 71 -2.11 -15.03 -12.79
N PRO A 72 -2.81 -15.99 -13.44
CA PRO A 72 -2.34 -17.36 -13.56
C PRO A 72 -0.87 -17.40 -14.00
N SER A 73 -0.12 -18.41 -13.54
CA SER A 73 1.31 -18.64 -13.79
C SER A 73 2.31 -17.58 -13.27
N SER A 74 1.86 -16.53 -12.58
CA SER A 74 2.79 -15.56 -11.98
C SER A 74 3.58 -16.15 -10.81
N GLY A 75 4.91 -16.28 -10.97
CA GLY A 75 5.84 -16.75 -9.93
C GLY A 75 6.38 -15.67 -8.99
N THR A 76 6.00 -14.40 -9.16
CA THR A 76 6.48 -13.28 -8.33
C THR A 76 6.22 -13.54 -6.85
N LYS A 77 7.25 -13.35 -6.01
CA LYS A 77 7.15 -13.45 -4.54
C LYS A 77 6.80 -12.10 -3.92
N LEU A 78 6.32 -12.09 -2.68
CA LEU A 78 5.97 -10.85 -1.96
C LEU A 78 7.15 -9.88 -1.92
N TRP A 79 8.32 -10.38 -1.51
CA TRP A 79 9.53 -9.56 -1.46
C TRP A 79 9.92 -8.98 -2.82
N THR A 80 9.74 -9.73 -3.91
CA THR A 80 10.02 -9.22 -5.26
C THR A 80 9.15 -8.00 -5.60
N ARG A 81 7.89 -7.97 -5.13
CA ARG A 81 7.02 -6.80 -5.30
C ARG A 81 7.43 -5.64 -4.38
N LEU A 82 7.69 -5.92 -3.11
CA LEU A 82 8.09 -4.91 -2.14
C LEU A 82 9.43 -4.27 -2.49
N SER A 83 10.38 -5.01 -3.04
CA SER A 83 11.67 -4.48 -3.49
C SER A 83 11.53 -3.52 -4.68
N GLN A 84 10.55 -3.75 -5.56
CA GLN A 84 10.21 -2.80 -6.63
C GLN A 84 9.67 -1.48 -6.05
N HIS A 85 8.86 -1.53 -5.00
CA HIS A 85 8.38 -0.34 -4.31
C HIS A 85 9.50 0.38 -3.57
N ARG A 86 10.36 -0.36 -2.85
CA ARG A 86 11.51 0.17 -2.11
C ARG A 86 12.51 0.90 -3.00
N GLY A 87 12.70 0.39 -4.22
CA GLY A 87 13.73 0.89 -5.13
C GLY A 87 15.09 0.21 -4.93
N GLN A 88 16.07 0.67 -5.70
CA GLN A 88 17.42 0.15 -5.76
C GLN A 88 18.29 0.80 -4.68
N MET A 89 18.86 -0.01 -3.79
CA MET A 89 19.68 0.53 -2.68
C MET A 89 20.95 1.25 -3.16
N GLN A 90 21.61 0.74 -4.20
CA GLN A 90 22.88 1.30 -4.66
C GLN A 90 22.73 2.67 -5.32
N SER A 91 21.73 2.85 -6.17
CA SER A 91 21.50 4.12 -6.86
C SER A 91 20.57 5.07 -6.10
N GLY A 92 19.81 4.56 -5.14
CA GLY A 92 18.68 5.24 -4.49
C GLY A 92 17.44 5.38 -5.39
N GLY A 93 17.56 5.08 -6.69
CA GLY A 93 16.47 5.23 -7.66
C GLY A 93 15.45 4.10 -7.62
N GLY A 94 14.57 4.06 -8.61
CA GLY A 94 13.57 3.01 -8.75
C GLY A 94 13.01 2.93 -10.16
N ASN A 95 11.78 2.42 -10.26
CA ASN A 95 11.11 2.22 -11.54
C ASN A 95 9.62 2.51 -11.40
N HIS A 96 9.23 3.77 -11.54
CA HIS A 96 7.83 4.18 -11.51
C HIS A 96 6.98 3.54 -12.60
N ARG A 97 7.56 3.29 -13.79
CA ARG A 97 6.86 2.61 -14.89
C ARG A 97 6.47 1.17 -14.55
N GLY A 98 7.24 0.50 -13.70
CA GLY A 98 6.92 -0.84 -13.17
C GLY A 98 6.07 -0.84 -11.89
N SER A 99 5.80 0.33 -11.32
CA SER A 99 5.18 0.47 -10.01
C SER A 99 4.29 1.71 -9.95
N ILE A 100 2.99 1.50 -10.16
CA ILE A 100 1.97 2.56 -10.06
C ILE A 100 2.06 3.34 -8.74
N PHE A 101 2.46 2.68 -7.64
CA PHE A 101 2.65 3.35 -6.36
C PHE A 101 3.75 4.42 -6.41
N ARG A 102 4.88 4.08 -7.03
CA ARG A 102 6.00 5.00 -7.20
C ARG A 102 5.60 6.15 -8.12
N LEU A 103 4.88 5.83 -9.20
CA LEU A 103 4.37 6.80 -10.15
C LEU A 103 3.49 7.86 -9.48
N ILE A 104 2.46 7.45 -8.73
CA ILE A 104 1.52 8.39 -8.09
C ILE A 104 2.15 9.18 -6.92
N VAL A 105 3.14 8.60 -6.22
CA VAL A 105 3.92 9.34 -5.22
C VAL A 105 4.77 10.41 -5.91
N GLY A 106 5.39 10.08 -7.06
CA GLY A 106 6.16 11.03 -7.84
C GLY A 106 5.31 12.17 -8.41
N THR A 107 4.10 11.89 -8.91
CA THR A 107 3.20 12.96 -9.39
C THR A 107 2.81 13.91 -8.25
N ALA A 108 2.60 13.39 -7.04
CA ALA A 108 2.32 14.21 -5.87
C ALA A 108 3.53 15.06 -5.44
N LEU A 109 4.74 14.51 -5.47
CA LEU A 109 5.98 15.25 -5.20
C LEU A 109 6.19 16.36 -6.23
N MET A 110 5.97 16.09 -7.51
CA MET A 110 6.05 17.10 -8.58
C MET A 110 5.07 18.26 -8.32
N ALA A 111 3.83 17.95 -7.96
CA ALA A 111 2.81 18.95 -7.71
C ALA A 111 3.06 19.78 -6.43
N ARG A 112 3.62 19.18 -5.37
CA ARG A 112 3.90 19.88 -4.11
C ARG A 112 5.20 20.69 -4.16
N ASP A 113 6.26 20.11 -4.71
CA ASP A 113 7.63 20.63 -4.60
C ASP A 113 8.14 21.26 -5.92
N GLY A 114 7.37 21.19 -7.00
CA GLY A 114 7.70 21.85 -8.28
C GLY A 114 8.76 21.12 -9.13
N TYR A 115 8.93 19.80 -8.96
CA TYR A 115 9.85 19.02 -9.81
C TYR A 115 9.43 19.08 -11.28
N ALA A 116 10.29 19.64 -12.13
CA ALA A 116 10.10 19.66 -13.58
C ALA A 116 10.62 18.36 -14.20
N CYS A 117 9.73 17.38 -14.34
CA CYS A 117 10.05 16.08 -14.95
C CYS A 117 8.98 15.70 -15.99
N SER A 118 9.06 16.29 -17.19
CA SER A 118 8.04 16.13 -18.25
C SER A 118 7.90 14.69 -18.78
N THR A 119 8.88 13.83 -18.52
CA THR A 119 8.86 12.41 -18.92
C THR A 119 8.25 11.49 -17.86
N TRP A 120 7.91 12.03 -16.68
CA TRP A 120 7.24 11.27 -15.62
C TRP A 120 5.81 10.93 -16.02
N ASP A 121 5.36 9.70 -15.74
CA ASP A 121 4.05 9.18 -16.18
C ASP A 121 3.88 9.21 -17.72
N VAL A 122 4.99 9.19 -18.47
CA VAL A 122 4.99 9.07 -19.94
C VAL A 122 5.47 7.68 -20.35
N GLY A 123 4.53 6.90 -20.91
CA GLY A 123 4.78 5.58 -21.49
C GLY A 123 5.21 4.50 -20.49
N ASN A 124 5.31 3.27 -20.98
CA ASN A 124 5.68 2.10 -20.16
C ASN A 124 7.17 1.74 -20.24
N SER A 125 7.94 2.42 -21.10
CA SER A 125 9.39 2.26 -21.27
C SER A 125 10.03 3.60 -21.60
N ALA A 126 11.36 3.68 -21.45
CA ALA A 126 12.14 4.89 -21.71
C ALA A 126 13.60 4.53 -21.99
N SER A 127 14.32 5.42 -22.67
CA SER A 127 15.77 5.30 -22.89
C SER A 127 16.55 5.43 -21.56
N ALA A 128 17.83 5.03 -21.58
CA ALA A 128 18.69 5.21 -20.42
C ALA A 128 18.86 6.69 -20.04
N GLU A 129 18.92 7.59 -21.03
CA GLU A 129 19.03 9.03 -20.84
C GLU A 129 17.80 9.61 -20.12
N VAL A 130 16.58 9.26 -20.56
CA VAL A 130 15.34 9.69 -19.91
C VAL A 130 15.29 9.21 -18.45
N ARG A 131 15.62 7.93 -18.22
CA ARG A 131 15.66 7.39 -16.85
C ARG A 131 16.70 8.06 -15.97
N MET A 132 17.82 8.49 -16.55
CA MET A 132 18.84 9.25 -15.84
C MET A 132 18.34 10.65 -15.47
N GLY A 133 17.56 11.31 -16.35
CA GLY A 133 16.90 12.58 -16.03
C GLY A 133 15.87 12.46 -14.89
N GLU A 134 15.22 11.30 -14.76
CA GLU A 134 14.23 11.02 -13.72
C GLU A 134 14.84 10.61 -12.36
N ILE A 135 16.15 10.38 -12.29
CA ILE A 135 16.77 9.73 -11.12
C ILE A 135 16.62 10.53 -9.83
N ALA A 136 16.64 11.87 -9.93
CA ALA A 136 16.48 12.74 -8.78
C ALA A 136 15.09 12.57 -8.14
N LEU A 137 14.04 12.56 -8.96
CA LEU A 137 12.67 12.33 -8.49
C LEU A 137 12.48 10.88 -8.00
N GLU A 138 13.03 9.88 -8.70
CA GLU A 138 12.99 8.49 -8.22
C GLU A 138 13.66 8.31 -6.85
N ARG A 139 14.72 9.07 -6.54
CA ARG A 139 15.37 9.04 -5.23
C ARG A 139 14.47 9.58 -4.13
N GLU A 140 13.78 10.68 -4.37
CA GLU A 140 12.80 11.21 -3.41
C GLU A 140 11.62 10.26 -3.20
N VAL A 141 11.13 9.64 -4.29
CA VAL A 141 10.10 8.60 -4.21
C VAL A 141 10.59 7.41 -3.37
N SER A 142 11.83 6.94 -3.58
CA SER A 142 12.42 5.87 -2.77
C SER A 142 12.56 6.25 -1.30
N ARG A 143 13.00 7.48 -1.02
CA ARG A 143 13.16 7.97 0.36
C ARG A 143 11.81 7.97 1.07
N LEU A 144 10.77 8.49 0.42
CA LEU A 144 9.43 8.57 0.99
C LEU A 144 8.82 7.18 1.20
N ILE A 145 8.76 6.35 0.17
CA ILE A 145 8.21 4.99 0.28
C ILE A 145 9.04 4.12 1.23
N GLY A 146 10.37 4.32 1.26
CA GLY A 146 11.27 3.64 2.18
C GLY A 146 11.03 4.00 3.65
N SER A 147 10.54 5.21 3.93
CA SER A 147 10.21 5.66 5.28
C SER A 147 8.87 5.14 5.80
N MET A 148 8.02 4.58 4.93
CA MET A 148 6.70 4.08 5.32
C MET A 148 6.82 2.78 6.13
N PRO A 149 6.19 2.71 7.33
CA PRO A 149 6.01 1.47 8.04
C PRO A 149 5.11 0.50 7.26
N LEU A 150 5.46 -0.78 7.33
CA LEU A 150 4.81 -1.86 6.60
C LEU A 150 4.54 -3.05 7.52
N VAL A 151 3.34 -3.58 7.43
CA VAL A 151 2.97 -4.92 7.93
C VAL A 151 2.44 -5.78 6.79
N TRP A 152 2.45 -7.10 6.98
CA TRP A 152 1.98 -8.03 5.97
C TRP A 152 1.26 -9.21 6.60
N LEU A 153 0.35 -9.79 5.83
CA LEU A 153 -0.28 -11.06 6.12
C LEU A 153 0.18 -12.09 5.09
N GLY A 154 0.73 -13.21 5.55
CA GLY A 154 1.06 -14.36 4.70
C GLY A 154 -0.20 -15.07 4.24
N VAL A 155 -0.37 -15.23 2.93
CA VAL A 155 -1.48 -15.97 2.32
C VAL A 155 -0.93 -16.66 1.08
N ASP A 156 -0.67 -17.96 1.14
CA ASP A 156 -0.03 -18.73 0.07
C ASP A 156 -1.03 -19.42 -0.86
N ASP A 157 -2.09 -18.70 -1.22
CA ASP A 157 -3.11 -19.19 -2.15
C ASP A 157 -2.67 -19.12 -3.62
N GLU A 158 -3.34 -19.89 -4.47
CA GLU A 158 -3.02 -19.95 -5.90
C GLU A 158 -3.40 -18.66 -6.65
N PRO A 159 -2.56 -18.20 -7.60
CA PRO A 159 -2.84 -17.05 -8.45
C PRO A 159 -4.10 -17.25 -9.29
N GLY A 160 -4.99 -16.26 -9.29
CA GLY A 160 -6.14 -16.23 -10.19
C GLY A 160 -7.24 -15.30 -9.70
N ALA A 161 -8.35 -15.27 -10.45
CA ALA A 161 -9.51 -14.43 -10.12
C ALA A 161 -10.16 -14.78 -8.77
N LYS A 162 -9.97 -16.02 -8.30
CA LYS A 162 -10.45 -16.52 -7.00
C LYS A 162 -9.41 -16.39 -5.88
N SER A 163 -8.31 -15.67 -6.13
CA SER A 163 -7.25 -15.50 -5.12
C SER A 163 -7.82 -14.83 -3.87
N LEU A 164 -7.60 -15.45 -2.73
CA LEU A 164 -7.95 -14.92 -1.42
C LEU A 164 -7.18 -13.63 -1.13
N ARG A 165 -5.91 -13.53 -1.53
CA ARG A 165 -5.16 -12.27 -1.44
C ARG A 165 -5.82 -11.13 -2.20
N GLY A 166 -6.29 -11.41 -3.42
CA GLY A 166 -7.03 -10.43 -4.21
C GLY A 166 -8.36 -10.06 -3.56
N TYR A 167 -9.03 -11.02 -2.90
CA TYR A 167 -10.25 -10.78 -2.13
C TYR A 167 -10.01 -9.92 -0.89
N ILE A 168 -8.96 -10.18 -0.11
CA ILE A 168 -8.60 -9.36 1.05
C ILE A 168 -8.18 -7.96 0.61
N GLU A 169 -7.32 -7.84 -0.41
CA GLU A 169 -6.85 -6.54 -0.93
C GLU A 169 -8.01 -5.65 -1.36
N ARG A 170 -8.88 -6.11 -2.27
CA ARG A 170 -9.97 -5.29 -2.80
C ARG A 170 -10.94 -4.83 -1.72
N ASN A 171 -11.31 -5.71 -0.79
CA ASN A 171 -12.27 -5.39 0.26
C ASN A 171 -11.66 -4.49 1.34
N ALA A 172 -10.38 -4.67 1.68
CA ALA A 172 -9.69 -3.76 2.58
C ALA A 172 -9.61 -2.35 2.01
N ILE A 173 -9.29 -2.21 0.71
CA ILE A 173 -9.28 -0.90 0.03
C ILE A 173 -10.69 -0.28 0.03
N ALA A 174 -11.70 -1.05 -0.35
CA ALA A 174 -13.08 -0.59 -0.40
C ALA A 174 -13.64 -0.19 0.99
N LEU A 175 -13.25 -0.90 2.06
CA LEU A 175 -13.60 -0.58 3.44
C LEU A 175 -12.97 0.74 3.89
N LEU A 176 -11.66 0.89 3.68
CA LEU A 176 -10.86 2.02 4.17
C LEU A 176 -11.05 3.30 3.34
N SER A 177 -11.43 3.18 2.06
CA SER A 177 -11.59 4.33 1.16
C SER A 177 -12.70 5.29 1.60
N ASN A 178 -12.38 6.59 1.63
CA ASN A 178 -13.34 7.68 1.82
C ASN A 178 -13.98 8.19 0.51
N TYR A 179 -13.68 7.57 -0.64
CA TYR A 179 -14.16 8.02 -1.95
C TYR A 179 -15.69 7.92 -2.04
N GLY A 180 -16.37 9.06 -2.13
CA GLY A 180 -17.83 9.12 -2.22
C GLY A 180 -18.56 8.63 -0.96
N LYS A 181 -17.87 8.52 0.17
CA LYS A 181 -18.40 8.01 1.45
C LYS A 181 -18.23 9.05 2.55
N GLN A 182 -18.98 8.91 3.63
CA GLN A 182 -18.72 9.68 4.85
C GLN A 182 -17.29 9.37 5.36
N PRO A 183 -16.42 10.37 5.56
CA PRO A 183 -15.05 10.11 5.97
C PRO A 183 -14.95 9.37 7.31
N ILE A 184 -14.03 8.42 7.37
CA ILE A 184 -13.54 7.77 8.59
C ILE A 184 -12.01 7.83 8.49
N ASP A 185 -11.34 8.28 9.55
CA ASP A 185 -9.88 8.43 9.60
C ASP A 185 -9.37 9.21 8.39
N ALA A 186 -9.89 10.42 8.21
CA ALA A 186 -9.58 11.26 7.06
C ALA A 186 -8.06 11.59 7.01
N PRO A 187 -7.45 11.70 5.81
CA PRO A 187 -6.05 12.07 5.71
C PRO A 187 -5.74 13.38 6.41
N SER A 188 -4.57 13.48 7.03
CA SER A 188 -4.13 14.73 7.66
C SER A 188 -4.07 15.86 6.63
N ALA A 189 -4.06 17.12 7.08
CA ALA A 189 -3.87 18.26 6.19
C ALA A 189 -2.50 18.23 5.47
N GLY A 190 -1.49 17.61 6.10
CA GLY A 190 -0.13 17.49 5.57
C GLY A 190 0.11 16.29 4.65
N TRP A 191 -0.89 15.41 4.47
CA TRP A 191 -0.72 14.21 3.67
C TRP A 191 -0.34 14.52 2.22
N LEU A 192 0.81 14.01 1.76
CA LEU A 192 1.30 14.23 0.39
C LEU A 192 0.28 13.79 -0.67
N GLY A 193 -0.51 12.75 -0.39
CA GLY A 193 -1.53 12.23 -1.31
C GLY A 193 -2.56 13.27 -1.77
N ARG A 194 -2.72 14.38 -1.05
CA ARG A 194 -3.56 15.53 -1.46
C ARG A 194 -3.06 16.24 -2.72
N HIS A 195 -1.77 16.12 -3.04
CA HIS A 195 -1.16 16.70 -4.23
C HIS A 195 -1.11 15.74 -5.42
N CYS A 196 -1.48 14.46 -5.24
CA CYS A 196 -1.50 13.49 -6.33
C CYS A 196 -2.43 13.94 -7.45
N ASP A 197 -2.05 13.75 -8.71
CA ASP A 197 -2.86 14.07 -9.90
C ASP A 197 -4.13 13.20 -10.01
N ARG A 198 -4.14 12.02 -9.41
CA ARG A 198 -5.29 11.10 -9.43
C ARG A 198 -6.35 11.47 -8.40
N ALA A 199 -7.55 11.85 -8.85
CA ALA A 199 -8.67 12.20 -7.98
C ALA A 199 -9.06 11.06 -7.02
N LYS A 200 -9.02 9.80 -7.50
CA LYS A 200 -9.28 8.61 -6.67
C LYS A 200 -8.32 8.49 -5.49
N VAL A 201 -7.04 8.84 -5.64
CA VAL A 201 -6.07 8.86 -4.53
C VAL A 201 -6.41 9.96 -3.54
N ARG A 202 -6.58 11.20 -4.03
CA ARG A 202 -6.89 12.37 -3.19
C ARG A 202 -8.16 12.17 -2.36
N MET A 203 -9.22 11.69 -2.99
CA MET A 203 -10.55 11.60 -2.38
C MET A 203 -10.75 10.34 -1.55
N SER A 204 -10.05 9.24 -1.84
CA SER A 204 -10.12 8.02 -1.03
C SER A 204 -9.31 8.12 0.26
N GLY A 205 -8.26 8.95 0.27
CA GLY A 205 -7.29 8.96 1.35
C GLY A 205 -6.29 7.80 1.28
N LEU A 206 -6.23 7.07 0.17
CA LEU A 206 -5.34 5.93 -0.03
C LEU A 206 -4.48 6.14 -1.27
N TRP A 207 -3.24 5.64 -1.23
CA TRP A 207 -2.38 5.45 -2.39
C TRP A 207 -2.85 4.26 -3.25
N ASN A 208 -4.15 4.14 -3.47
CA ASN A 208 -4.83 3.13 -4.29
C ASN A 208 -5.80 3.86 -5.25
N SER A 209 -5.86 3.41 -6.51
CA SER A 209 -6.86 3.88 -7.48
C SER A 209 -7.92 2.83 -7.80
N ASN A 210 -7.56 1.56 -7.75
CA ASN A 210 -8.50 0.47 -7.93
C ASN A 210 -9.21 0.18 -6.60
N HIS A 211 -10.45 -0.31 -6.66
CA HIS A 211 -11.27 -0.74 -5.53
C HIS A 211 -11.74 0.36 -4.56
N VAL A 212 -11.29 1.60 -4.70
CA VAL A 212 -11.67 2.69 -3.77
C VAL A 212 -13.14 3.10 -3.86
N ASP A 213 -13.77 2.89 -5.02
CA ASP A 213 -15.17 3.17 -5.32
C ASP A 213 -16.06 1.92 -5.26
N GLU A 214 -15.50 0.77 -4.86
CA GLU A 214 -16.24 -0.47 -4.70
C GLU A 214 -16.94 -0.55 -3.33
N VAL A 215 -17.93 -1.46 -3.27
CA VAL A 215 -18.56 -1.89 -2.03
C VAL A 215 -17.82 -3.12 -1.53
N TYR A 216 -17.39 -3.10 -0.27
CA TYR A 216 -16.73 -4.24 0.35
C TYR A 216 -17.78 -5.27 0.81
N ASP A 217 -17.43 -6.55 0.73
CA ASP A 217 -18.16 -7.66 1.34
C ASP A 217 -17.63 -7.90 2.75
N PRO A 218 -18.38 -7.61 3.83
CA PRO A 218 -17.91 -7.72 5.22
C PRO A 218 -17.36 -9.09 5.62
N LYS A 219 -17.72 -10.17 4.91
CA LYS A 219 -17.18 -11.53 5.15
C LYS A 219 -15.67 -11.62 4.96
N PHE A 220 -15.07 -10.68 4.23
CA PHE A 220 -13.61 -10.62 4.12
C PHE A 220 -12.90 -10.42 5.46
N LEU A 221 -13.57 -9.82 6.46
CA LEU A 221 -13.04 -9.65 7.81
C LEU A 221 -12.91 -10.99 8.52
N ASP A 222 -13.85 -11.92 8.27
CA ASP A 222 -13.75 -13.29 8.80
C ASP A 222 -12.52 -13.98 8.21
N CYS A 223 -12.34 -13.90 6.89
CA CYS A 223 -11.16 -14.46 6.22
C CYS A 223 -9.85 -13.81 6.71
N LEU A 224 -9.85 -12.49 6.93
CA LEU A 224 -8.71 -11.77 7.47
C LEU A 224 -8.36 -12.28 8.86
N ASP A 225 -9.34 -12.33 9.77
CA ASP A 225 -9.17 -12.78 11.15
C ASP A 225 -8.67 -14.23 11.22
N GLU A 226 -9.21 -15.13 10.42
CA GLU A 226 -8.77 -16.52 10.32
C GLU A 226 -7.29 -16.64 9.94
N HIS A 227 -6.82 -15.82 8.99
CA HIS A 227 -5.43 -15.86 8.55
C HIS A 227 -4.48 -15.18 9.53
N VAL A 228 -4.94 -14.15 10.25
CA VAL A 228 -4.19 -13.54 11.35
C VAL A 228 -4.03 -14.55 12.49
N LEU A 229 -5.11 -15.25 12.88
CA LEU A 229 -5.06 -16.34 13.87
C LEU A 229 -4.05 -17.43 13.48
N ALA A 230 -4.14 -17.94 12.25
CA ALA A 230 -3.21 -18.97 11.77
C ALA A 230 -1.75 -18.49 11.79
N MET A 231 -1.50 -17.20 11.57
CA MET A 231 -0.17 -16.62 11.66
C MET A 231 0.31 -16.47 13.10
N GLU A 232 -0.57 -16.10 14.05
CA GLU A 232 -0.25 -16.07 15.49
C GLU A 232 0.17 -17.45 16.01
N GLU A 233 -0.56 -18.49 15.62
CA GLU A 233 -0.27 -19.88 16.02
C GLU A 233 1.09 -20.40 15.49
N ALA A 234 1.62 -19.78 14.43
CA ALA A 234 2.86 -20.17 13.78
C ALA A 234 4.11 -19.38 14.25
N THR A 235 3.94 -18.35 15.09
CA THR A 235 5.02 -17.45 15.57
C THR A 235 5.39 -17.67 17.01
#